data_AF-A0A7I4D7R2-F1
#
_entry.id   AF-A0A7I4D7R2-F1
#
_cell.length_a   1.000
_cell.length_b   1.000
_cell.length_c   1.000
_cell.angle_alpha   90.00
_cell.angle_beta   90.00
_cell.angle_gamma   90.00
#
_symmetry.space_group_name_H-M   'P 1'
#
loop_
_entity.id
_entity.type
_entity.pdbx_description
1 polymer ?
#
loop_
_entity_poly.entity_id
_entity_poly.type
_entity_poly.pdbx_seq_one_letter_code
_entity_poly.pdbx_strand_id
1 'polypeptide(L)'
;MRPWRVATRALWMLRTTTTTTTTTATVQGWHSRRAPAPHSLARVSTQIRRREDLSRSYSTATFAHVNTPDNNPDLKWDFTPANMEKVKELLSHYPKNYKQSAVIPLLDLAQQQQGGWLPVQAMNRIAEIVGYAPIRVYEVATFYSMFNRQPVGRYHLLVCGTTPCMLRGSREIEDALLKHLNVARNGLLCECSNDCCC
;
A
#
# COMPACT_ATOMS: atom_id res chain seq x y z
N MET A 1 24.90 -12.39 37.15
CA MET A 1 25.41 -11.37 38.10
C MET A 1 25.45 -10.04 37.35
N ARG A 2 24.58 -9.06 37.68
CA ARG A 2 24.66 -8.06 38.76
C ARG A 2 25.75 -6.98 38.54
N PRO A 3 25.49 -5.71 38.93
CA PRO A 3 25.71 -4.57 38.03
C PRO A 3 26.56 -3.45 38.65
N TRP A 4 26.78 -2.35 37.90
CA TRP A 4 27.33 -1.10 38.45
C TRP A 4 26.34 0.06 38.35
N ARG A 5 25.91 0.56 39.52
CA ARG A 5 25.51 1.96 39.79
C ARG A 5 26.73 2.65 40.43
N VAL A 6 26.96 3.96 40.33
CA VAL A 6 26.61 5.11 41.23
C VAL A 6 27.50 6.29 40.73
N ALA A 7 27.27 7.60 40.80
CA ALA A 7 26.35 8.49 41.55
C ALA A 7 25.43 9.31 40.60
N THR A 8 24.55 10.25 40.96
CA THR A 8 24.20 11.05 42.17
C THR A 8 24.98 12.35 42.46
N ARG A 9 24.46 13.51 42.00
CA ARG A 9 24.17 14.77 42.77
C ARG A 9 23.80 15.91 41.79
N ALA A 10 22.60 16.49 41.88
CA ALA A 10 22.18 17.67 42.68
C ALA A 10 22.24 18.96 41.84
N LEU A 11 21.12 19.54 41.39
CA LEU A 11 20.13 20.41 42.08
C LEU A 11 20.58 21.89 42.21
N TRP A 12 19.72 22.80 41.70
CA TRP A 12 19.44 24.23 41.99
C TRP A 12 19.08 24.91 40.64
N MET A 13 17.83 25.36 40.40
CA MET A 13 17.20 26.62 40.87
C MET A 13 18.00 27.87 40.44
N LEU A 14 17.43 28.94 39.84
CA LEU A 14 16.04 29.44 39.80
C LEU A 14 15.63 30.02 38.42
N ARG A 15 14.32 30.30 38.29
CA ARG A 15 13.72 31.24 37.30
C ARG A 15 14.24 32.67 37.49
N THR A 16 14.35 33.42 36.38
CA THR A 16 13.87 34.82 36.34
C THR A 16 13.25 35.13 34.97
N THR A 17 11.97 35.51 35.00
CA THR A 17 11.28 36.19 33.90
C THR A 17 11.50 37.69 34.03
N THR A 18 11.87 38.39 32.96
CA THR A 18 11.76 39.85 32.87
C THR A 18 11.24 40.28 31.50
N THR A 19 10.58 41.43 31.50
CA THR A 19 9.53 41.79 30.55
C THR A 19 9.98 42.86 29.56
N THR A 20 9.27 42.95 28.44
CA THR A 20 9.31 43.97 27.40
C THR A 20 9.55 45.40 27.90
N THR A 21 10.40 46.16 27.20
CA THR A 21 10.36 47.64 27.19
C THR A 21 10.41 48.15 25.75
N THR A 22 9.38 48.91 25.38
CA THR A 22 9.24 49.58 24.09
C THR A 22 10.11 50.83 24.03
N THR A 23 10.85 51.03 22.93
CA THR A 23 11.46 52.33 22.63
C THR A 23 11.08 52.77 21.22
N THR A 24 10.24 53.80 21.16
CA THR A 24 9.85 54.52 19.95
C THR A 24 11.00 55.41 19.48
N ALA A 25 11.34 55.37 18.18
CA ALA A 25 12.26 56.32 17.55
C ALA A 25 11.65 56.84 16.24
N THR A 26 11.51 58.16 16.14
CA THR A 26 10.69 58.81 15.10
C THR A 26 11.57 59.56 14.09
N VAL A 27 11.56 59.04 12.86
CA VAL A 27 11.65 59.76 11.56
C VAL A 27 12.69 60.88 11.37
N GLN A 28 13.67 60.59 10.51
CA GLN A 28 14.12 61.44 9.40
C GLN A 28 14.42 60.48 8.22
N GLY A 29 13.96 60.65 6.98
CA GLY A 29 13.53 61.85 6.28
C GLY A 29 14.32 61.97 4.97
N TRP A 30 14.24 60.96 4.10
CA TRP A 30 14.99 60.93 2.81
C TRP A 30 14.04 60.86 1.61
N HIS A 31 14.45 61.53 0.53
CA HIS A 31 13.54 61.99 -0.52
C HIS A 31 13.03 60.91 -1.48
N SER A 32 11.88 61.22 -2.06
CA SER A 32 11.11 60.41 -2.99
C SER A 32 11.87 60.03 -4.27
N ARG A 33 11.99 58.71 -4.51
CA ARG A 33 11.99 58.16 -5.87
C ARG A 33 10.79 57.23 -6.01
N ARG A 34 9.90 57.56 -6.96
CA ARG A 34 8.69 56.79 -7.25
C ARG A 34 9.09 55.44 -7.86
N ALA A 35 8.69 54.34 -7.23
CA ALA A 35 8.72 53.02 -7.86
C ALA A 35 7.58 52.93 -8.90
N PRO A 36 7.81 52.33 -10.09
CA PRO A 36 6.76 52.09 -11.07
C PRO A 36 5.75 51.04 -10.58
N ALA A 37 4.54 51.09 -11.14
CA ALA A 37 3.39 50.30 -10.70
C ALA A 37 3.58 48.77 -10.85
N PRO A 38 2.91 47.95 -10.03
CA PRO A 38 3.00 46.50 -10.15
C PRO A 38 2.37 46.02 -11.46
N HIS A 39 3.19 45.40 -12.31
CA HIS A 39 2.66 44.58 -13.40
C HIS A 39 1.80 43.46 -12.82
N SER A 40 0.73 43.11 -13.53
CA SER A 40 -0.26 42.14 -13.09
C SER A 40 0.41 40.82 -12.67
N LEU A 41 0.15 40.40 -11.43
CA LEU A 41 0.43 39.05 -10.99
C LEU A 41 -0.47 38.10 -11.80
N ALA A 42 0.05 37.67 -12.95
CA ALA A 42 -0.54 36.60 -13.73
C ALA A 42 -0.77 35.43 -12.77
N ARG A 43 -2.05 35.06 -12.64
CA ARG A 43 -2.50 34.02 -11.72
C ARG A 43 -1.79 32.74 -12.12
N VAL A 44 -0.72 32.38 -11.41
CA VAL A 44 -0.11 31.06 -11.50
C VAL A 44 -1.19 30.12 -11.02
N SER A 45 -1.97 29.60 -11.96
CA SER A 45 -2.87 28.50 -11.70
C SER A 45 -1.95 27.37 -11.27
N THR A 46 -1.94 27.11 -9.96
CA THR A 46 -1.59 25.81 -9.43
C THR A 46 -2.60 24.84 -10.02
N GLN A 47 -2.32 24.38 -11.25
CA GLN A 47 -2.74 23.08 -11.72
C GLN A 47 -2.05 22.08 -10.80
N ILE A 48 -2.62 21.97 -9.60
CA ILE A 48 -2.79 20.69 -8.93
C ILE A 48 -3.30 19.80 -10.05
N ARG A 49 -2.40 19.00 -10.63
CA ARG A 49 -2.83 17.86 -11.43
C ARG A 49 -3.70 17.08 -10.48
N ARG A 50 -5.03 17.16 -10.65
CA ARG A 50 -5.88 16.05 -10.25
C ARG A 50 -5.18 14.86 -10.87
N ARG A 51 -4.78 13.90 -10.04
CA ARG A 51 -4.54 12.56 -10.56
C ARG A 51 -5.87 12.20 -11.21
N GLU A 52 -5.90 12.25 -12.53
CA GLU A 52 -6.94 11.58 -13.29
C GLU A 52 -6.96 10.15 -12.75
N ASP A 53 -8.17 9.66 -12.57
CA ASP A 53 -8.46 8.43 -11.85
C ASP A 53 -7.46 7.36 -12.28
N LEU A 54 -6.65 6.87 -11.33
CA LEU A 54 -5.66 5.83 -11.60
C LEU A 54 -6.44 4.54 -11.79
N SER A 55 -6.98 4.39 -13.00
CA SER A 55 -7.74 3.24 -13.49
C SER A 55 -7.07 1.97 -12.98
N ARG A 56 -7.70 1.40 -11.93
CA ARG A 56 -7.17 0.43 -10.93
C ARG A 56 -5.91 -0.32 -11.40
N SER A 57 -4.76 0.34 -11.38
CA SER A 57 -3.61 -0.14 -12.14
C SER A 57 -3.02 -1.39 -11.49
N TYR A 58 -3.07 -2.50 -12.23
CA TYR A 58 -2.81 -3.90 -11.84
C TYR A 58 -1.99 -4.16 -10.56
N SER A 59 -2.32 -5.28 -9.90
CA SER A 59 -1.58 -5.88 -8.78
C SER A 59 -0.05 -5.95 -8.96
N THR A 60 0.46 -5.91 -10.20
CA THR A 60 1.90 -5.89 -10.55
C THR A 60 2.41 -4.51 -10.98
N ALA A 61 1.55 -3.56 -11.34
CA ALA A 61 1.92 -2.25 -11.86
C ALA A 61 2.30 -1.24 -10.76
N THR A 62 1.71 -1.35 -9.56
CA THR A 62 1.94 -0.40 -8.45
C THR A 62 2.45 -1.10 -7.20
N PHE A 63 3.74 -0.96 -6.87
CA PHE A 63 4.34 -1.57 -5.67
C PHE A 63 3.98 -0.85 -4.36
N ALA A 64 3.50 0.40 -4.42
CA ALA A 64 2.95 1.11 -3.27
C ALA A 64 1.46 0.78 -3.06
N HIS A 65 1.00 0.81 -1.81
CA HIS A 65 -0.43 0.78 -1.51
C HIS A 65 -1.03 2.20 -1.67
N VAL A 66 -2.25 2.26 -2.19
CA VAL A 66 -3.09 3.46 -2.19
C VAL A 66 -4.39 3.09 -1.50
N ASN A 67 -4.72 3.86 -0.47
CA ASN A 67 -5.94 3.74 0.32
C ASN A 67 -7.19 3.94 -0.57
N THR A 68 -8.03 2.91 -0.69
CA THR A 68 -9.33 2.96 -1.37
C THR A 68 -10.46 2.54 -0.42
N PRO A 69 -11.73 2.91 -0.67
CA PRO A 69 -12.84 2.54 0.22
C PRO A 69 -12.93 1.04 0.54
N ASP A 70 -12.57 0.18 -0.42
CA ASP A 70 -12.57 -1.28 -0.27
C ASP A 70 -11.27 -1.85 0.33
N ASN A 71 -10.16 -1.09 0.25
CA ASN A 71 -8.82 -1.54 0.62
C ASN A 71 -8.11 -0.42 1.41
N ASN A 72 -8.45 -0.31 2.69
CA ASN A 72 -7.81 0.56 3.69
C ASN A 72 -7.38 -0.25 4.91
N PRO A 73 -6.24 0.05 5.57
CA PRO A 73 -5.76 -0.69 6.75
C PRO A 73 -6.73 -0.65 7.95
N ASP A 74 -7.63 0.35 8.01
CA ASP A 74 -8.59 0.55 9.10
C ASP A 74 -9.81 -0.41 9.05
N LEU A 75 -10.02 -1.10 7.92
CA LEU A 75 -11.12 -2.07 7.81
C LEU A 75 -10.82 -3.34 8.62
N LYS A 76 -11.82 -3.89 9.31
CA LYS A 76 -11.64 -5.12 10.07
C LYS A 76 -11.77 -6.35 9.16
N TRP A 77 -10.72 -7.16 9.11
CA TRP A 77 -10.70 -8.46 8.42
C TRP A 77 -10.20 -9.56 9.34
N ASP A 78 -10.80 -10.75 9.27
CA ASP A 78 -10.34 -11.94 9.97
C ASP A 78 -10.65 -13.22 9.18
N PHE A 79 -10.00 -14.33 9.54
CA PHE A 79 -10.27 -15.63 8.94
C PHE A 79 -11.62 -16.20 9.41
N THR A 80 -12.31 -16.94 8.54
CA THR A 80 -13.49 -17.73 8.94
C THR A 80 -13.10 -18.82 9.96
N PRO A 81 -14.00 -19.28 10.83
CA PRO A 81 -13.67 -20.31 11.83
C PRO A 81 -13.11 -21.59 11.21
N ALA A 82 -13.63 -22.02 10.05
CA ALA A 82 -13.10 -23.16 9.30
C ALA A 82 -11.68 -22.92 8.75
N ASN A 83 -11.39 -21.70 8.27
CA ASN A 83 -10.02 -21.36 7.84
C ASN A 83 -9.07 -21.20 9.04
N MET A 84 -9.54 -20.78 10.21
CA MET A 84 -8.73 -20.74 11.44
C MET A 84 -8.25 -22.12 11.92
N GLU A 85 -8.91 -23.21 11.53
CA GLU A 85 -8.42 -24.57 11.75
C GLU A 85 -7.25 -24.88 10.82
N LYS A 86 -7.39 -24.60 9.52
CA LYS A 86 -6.31 -24.71 8.53
C LYS A 86 -5.10 -23.83 8.87
N VAL A 87 -5.31 -22.63 9.42
CA VAL A 87 -4.24 -21.75 9.91
C VAL A 87 -3.42 -22.45 11.01
N LYS A 88 -4.07 -23.15 11.95
CA LYS A 88 -3.37 -23.93 13.00
C LYS A 88 -2.60 -25.11 12.43
N GLU A 89 -3.20 -25.82 11.47
CA GLU A 89 -2.57 -26.93 10.74
C GLU A 89 -1.31 -26.46 9.99
N LEU A 90 -1.43 -25.41 9.17
CA LEU A 90 -0.31 -24.82 8.43
C LEU A 90 0.82 -24.35 9.35
N LEU A 91 0.49 -23.74 10.50
CA LEU A 91 1.48 -23.34 11.51
C LEU A 91 2.13 -24.54 12.22
N SER A 92 1.50 -25.73 12.23
CA SER A 92 2.05 -26.93 12.87
C SER A 92 3.17 -27.59 12.08
N HIS A 93 3.20 -27.41 10.74
CA HIS A 93 4.28 -27.91 9.88
C HIS A 93 5.63 -27.22 10.14
N TYR A 94 5.64 -26.04 10.77
CA TYR A 94 6.84 -25.25 11.01
C TYR A 94 7.20 -25.22 12.50
N PRO A 95 8.49 -25.30 12.86
CA PRO A 95 8.91 -25.18 14.26
C PRO A 95 8.59 -23.79 14.81
N LYS A 96 8.30 -23.71 16.11
CA LYS A 96 7.81 -22.49 16.80
C LYS A 96 8.67 -21.24 16.59
N ASN A 97 9.97 -21.39 16.30
CA ASN A 97 10.93 -20.30 16.10
C ASN A 97 10.94 -19.75 14.65
N TYR A 98 10.38 -20.48 13.67
CA TYR A 98 10.42 -20.15 12.24
C TYR A 98 9.01 -20.10 11.62
N LYS A 99 8.02 -19.62 12.38
CA LYS A 99 6.63 -19.45 11.90
C LYS A 99 6.52 -18.57 10.65
N GLN A 100 7.48 -17.65 10.43
CA GLN A 100 7.59 -16.83 9.21
C GLN A 100 7.52 -17.65 7.91
N SER A 101 7.95 -18.91 7.93
CA SER A 101 7.87 -19.81 6.76
C SER A 101 6.43 -20.11 6.32
N ALA A 102 5.45 -19.95 7.22
CA ALA A 102 4.02 -20.12 6.93
C ALA A 102 3.38 -18.93 6.20
N VAL A 103 4.09 -17.80 6.00
CA VAL A 103 3.49 -16.59 5.41
C VAL A 103 2.94 -16.84 4.00
N ILE A 104 3.63 -17.64 3.17
CA ILE A 104 3.17 -17.97 1.81
C ILE A 104 1.82 -18.73 1.81
N PRO A 105 1.67 -19.89 2.48
CA PRO A 105 0.38 -20.60 2.50
C PRO A 105 -0.71 -19.85 3.29
N LEU A 106 -0.37 -19.00 4.26
CA LEU A 106 -1.35 -18.14 4.94
C LEU A 106 -1.90 -17.02 4.04
N LEU A 107 -1.05 -16.43 3.18
CA LEU A 107 -1.46 -15.47 2.16
C LEU A 107 -2.35 -16.12 1.09
N ASP A 108 -2.01 -17.32 0.62
CA ASP A 108 -2.81 -18.08 -0.34
C ASP A 108 -4.21 -18.42 0.24
N LEU A 109 -4.26 -18.92 1.49
CA LEU A 109 -5.53 -19.18 2.18
C LEU A 109 -6.39 -17.92 2.35
N ALA A 110 -5.77 -16.76 2.62
CA ALA A 110 -6.47 -15.48 2.69
C ALA A 110 -6.99 -15.00 1.32
N GLN A 111 -6.21 -15.19 0.25
CA GLN A 111 -6.61 -14.89 -1.12
C GLN A 111 -7.80 -15.74 -1.56
N GLN A 112 -7.80 -17.03 -1.23
CA GLN A 112 -8.91 -17.94 -1.47
C GLN A 112 -10.16 -17.52 -0.68
N GLN A 113 -10.02 -17.08 0.58
CA GLN A 113 -11.15 -16.58 1.38
C GLN A 113 -11.77 -15.30 0.81
N GLN A 114 -10.97 -14.40 0.25
CA GLN A 114 -11.44 -13.11 -0.31
C GLN A 114 -11.84 -13.15 -1.80
N GLY A 115 -11.99 -14.34 -2.38
CA GLY A 115 -12.42 -14.47 -3.77
C GLY A 115 -11.36 -14.07 -4.80
N GLY A 116 -10.09 -14.39 -4.53
CA GLY A 116 -9.01 -14.31 -5.51
C GLY A 116 -8.05 -13.12 -5.36
N TRP A 117 -8.23 -12.27 -4.34
CA TRP A 117 -7.35 -11.12 -4.05
C TRP A 117 -7.07 -10.92 -2.56
N LEU A 118 -6.06 -10.09 -2.26
CA LEU A 118 -5.50 -9.84 -0.94
C LEU A 118 -5.58 -8.34 -0.58
N PRO A 119 -6.50 -7.94 0.30
CA PRO A 119 -6.50 -6.59 0.86
C PRO A 119 -5.41 -6.44 1.93
N VAL A 120 -5.02 -5.19 2.22
CA VAL A 120 -3.96 -4.86 3.18
C VAL A 120 -4.30 -5.32 4.61
N GLN A 121 -5.58 -5.35 4.98
CA GLN A 121 -5.98 -5.76 6.33
C GLN A 121 -5.83 -7.28 6.54
N ALA A 122 -5.97 -8.08 5.48
CA ALA A 122 -5.65 -9.51 5.53
C ALA A 122 -4.14 -9.74 5.75
N MET A 123 -3.29 -8.95 5.08
CA MET A 123 -1.84 -9.00 5.29
C MET A 123 -1.45 -8.59 6.72
N ASN A 124 -2.09 -7.54 7.27
CA ASN A 124 -1.92 -7.13 8.67
C ASN A 124 -2.33 -8.25 9.64
N ARG A 125 -3.48 -8.87 9.41
CA ARG A 125 -3.99 -9.96 10.25
C ARG A 125 -3.07 -11.17 10.24
N ILE A 126 -2.49 -11.52 9.09
CA ILE A 126 -1.48 -12.57 9.00
C ILE A 126 -0.21 -12.19 9.79
N ALA A 127 0.23 -10.93 9.71
CA ALA A 127 1.39 -10.45 10.48
C ALA A 127 1.18 -10.59 12.00
N GLU A 128 -0.02 -10.27 12.51
CA GLU A 128 -0.41 -10.49 13.91
C GLU A 128 -0.36 -11.97 14.31
N ILE A 129 -0.93 -12.87 13.49
CA ILE A 129 -1.02 -14.31 13.76
C ILE A 129 0.37 -14.96 13.82
N VAL A 130 1.27 -14.58 12.90
CA VAL A 130 2.62 -15.12 12.83
C VAL A 130 3.55 -14.45 13.86
N GLY A 131 3.27 -13.20 14.23
CA GLY A 131 4.00 -12.42 15.24
C GLY A 131 5.19 -11.62 14.70
N TYR A 132 5.09 -11.12 13.46
CA TYR A 132 6.17 -10.39 12.77
C TYR A 132 5.69 -9.01 12.28
N ALA A 133 6.63 -8.14 11.89
CA ALA A 133 6.29 -6.83 11.34
C ALA A 133 5.56 -6.97 9.98
N PRO A 134 4.47 -6.22 9.74
CA PRO A 134 3.63 -6.37 8.54
C PRO A 134 4.37 -6.09 7.23
N ILE A 135 5.42 -5.28 7.26
CA ILE A 135 6.30 -5.04 6.11
C ILE A 135 6.86 -6.33 5.50
N ARG A 136 7.16 -7.37 6.29
CA ARG A 136 7.63 -8.66 5.78
C ARG A 136 6.55 -9.42 5.01
N VAL A 137 5.29 -9.26 5.40
CA VAL A 137 4.16 -9.84 4.68
C VAL A 137 3.91 -9.08 3.38
N TYR A 138 4.06 -7.75 3.39
CA TYR A 138 3.97 -6.91 2.19
C TYR A 138 5.09 -7.22 1.18
N GLU A 139 6.33 -7.44 1.63
CA GLU A 139 7.45 -7.87 0.78
C GLU A 139 7.11 -9.18 0.06
N VAL A 140 6.64 -10.20 0.78
CA VAL A 140 6.22 -11.48 0.18
C VAL A 140 5.05 -11.29 -0.79
N ALA A 141 4.03 -10.53 -0.41
CA ALA A 141 2.84 -10.29 -1.24
C ALA A 141 3.09 -9.42 -2.49
N THR A 142 4.18 -8.66 -2.53
CA THR A 142 4.60 -7.89 -3.71
C THR A 142 5.64 -8.61 -4.57
N PHE A 143 6.41 -9.53 -3.98
CA PHE A 143 7.44 -10.31 -4.66
C PHE A 143 6.87 -11.45 -5.53
N TYR A 144 5.89 -12.20 -5.02
CA TYR A 144 5.28 -13.32 -5.76
C TYR A 144 4.11 -12.85 -6.63
N SER A 145 4.19 -13.10 -7.93
CA SER A 145 3.18 -12.69 -8.93
C SER A 145 1.82 -13.40 -8.81
N MET A 146 1.68 -14.40 -7.92
CA MET A 146 0.42 -15.12 -7.68
C MET A 146 -0.55 -14.32 -6.79
N PHE A 147 0.00 -13.45 -5.93
CA PHE A 147 -0.77 -12.71 -4.94
C PHE A 147 -1.37 -11.44 -5.56
N ASN A 148 -2.65 -11.52 -5.92
CA ASN A 148 -3.39 -10.38 -6.46
C ASN A 148 -3.68 -9.38 -5.33
N ARG A 149 -3.18 -8.14 -5.45
CA ARG A 149 -3.35 -7.06 -4.46
C ARG A 149 -4.53 -6.11 -4.78
N GLN A 150 -5.21 -6.39 -5.88
CA GLN A 150 -6.41 -5.71 -6.36
C GLN A 150 -7.49 -6.74 -6.68
N PRO A 151 -8.77 -6.37 -6.60
CA PRO A 151 -9.87 -7.27 -6.96
C PRO A 151 -9.75 -7.72 -8.41
N VAL A 152 -9.77 -9.04 -8.60
CA VAL A 152 -9.84 -9.72 -9.91
C VAL A 152 -11.24 -10.29 -10.14
N GLY A 153 -11.54 -10.75 -11.35
CA GLY A 153 -12.76 -11.50 -11.61
C GLY A 153 -12.80 -12.86 -10.90
N ARG A 154 -13.95 -13.53 -10.93
CA ARG A 154 -14.14 -14.87 -10.34
C ARG A 154 -13.15 -15.91 -10.88
N TYR A 155 -12.75 -15.75 -12.14
CA TYR A 155 -11.74 -16.56 -12.81
C TYR A 155 -10.65 -15.64 -13.38
N HIS A 156 -9.40 -15.87 -12.98
CA HIS A 156 -8.21 -15.16 -13.46
C HIS A 156 -7.46 -16.08 -14.44
N LEU A 157 -7.48 -15.75 -15.73
CA LEU A 157 -7.04 -16.64 -16.82
C LEU A 157 -5.56 -16.42 -17.16
N LEU A 158 -4.68 -17.25 -16.59
CA LEU A 158 -3.24 -17.18 -16.79
C LEU A 158 -2.80 -17.94 -18.06
N VAL A 159 -2.60 -17.22 -19.17
CA VAL A 159 -2.06 -17.78 -20.42
C VAL A 159 -0.52 -17.78 -20.41
N CYS A 160 0.09 -18.89 -20.84
CA CYS A 160 1.54 -19.05 -20.88
C CYS A 160 2.20 -18.20 -22.00
N GLY A 161 2.94 -17.17 -21.62
CA GLY A 161 3.68 -16.28 -22.53
C GLY A 161 5.16 -16.62 -22.77
N THR A 162 5.69 -17.72 -22.21
CA THR A 162 7.12 -18.08 -22.35
C THR A 162 7.45 -18.65 -23.74
N THR A 163 8.72 -18.61 -24.13
CA THR A 163 9.19 -19.04 -25.47
C THR A 163 8.67 -20.40 -25.92
N PRO A 164 8.66 -21.48 -25.10
CA PRO A 164 8.13 -22.77 -25.52
C PRO A 164 6.63 -22.73 -25.86
N CYS A 165 5.83 -22.00 -25.08
CA CYS A 165 4.41 -21.80 -25.34
C CYS A 165 4.18 -20.93 -26.59
N MET A 166 4.98 -19.87 -26.76
CA MET A 166 4.94 -18.97 -27.91
C MET A 166 5.24 -19.70 -29.22
N LEU A 167 6.24 -20.59 -29.24
CA LEU A 167 6.56 -21.45 -30.40
C LEU A 167 5.46 -22.48 -30.73
N ARG A 168 4.54 -22.73 -29.79
CA ARG A 168 3.36 -23.59 -29.97
C ARG A 168 2.07 -22.80 -30.21
N GLY A 169 2.16 -21.51 -30.52
CA GLY A 169 1.02 -20.67 -30.88
C GLY A 169 0.25 -20.07 -29.69
N SER A 170 0.83 -19.97 -28.48
CA SER A 170 0.08 -19.46 -27.32
C SER A 170 -0.48 -18.04 -27.47
N ARG A 171 0.10 -17.22 -28.35
CA ARG A 171 -0.44 -15.89 -28.73
C ARG A 171 -1.79 -16.00 -29.45
N GLU A 172 -1.97 -17.00 -30.30
CA GLU A 172 -3.23 -17.22 -31.03
C GLU A 172 -4.35 -17.63 -30.07
N ILE A 173 -4.01 -18.43 -29.05
CA ILE A 173 -4.91 -18.80 -27.95
C ILE A 173 -5.30 -17.57 -27.13
N GLU A 174 -4.33 -16.72 -26.80
CA GLU A 174 -4.58 -15.47 -26.06
C GLU A 174 -5.48 -14.52 -26.86
N ASP A 175 -5.19 -14.30 -28.13
CA ASP A 175 -5.99 -13.46 -29.03
C ASP A 175 -7.42 -14.02 -29.22
N ALA A 176 -7.58 -15.34 -29.27
CA ALA A 176 -8.90 -15.99 -29.33
C ALA A 176 -9.69 -15.78 -28.04
N LEU A 177 -9.04 -15.91 -26.87
CA LEU A 177 -9.67 -15.65 -25.56
C LEU A 177 -10.09 -14.19 -25.42
N LEU A 178 -9.23 -13.24 -25.76
CA LEU A 178 -9.53 -11.80 -25.70
C LEU A 178 -10.70 -11.42 -26.63
N LYS A 179 -10.76 -12.00 -27.84
CA LYS A 179 -11.89 -11.83 -28.77
C LYS A 179 -13.19 -12.44 -28.26
N HIS A 180 -13.13 -13.63 -27.65
CA HIS A 180 -14.32 -14.31 -27.12
C HIS A 180 -14.89 -13.60 -25.88
N LEU A 181 -14.01 -13.11 -25.00
CA LEU A 181 -14.41 -12.40 -23.78
C LEU A 181 -14.70 -10.91 -24.02
N ASN A 182 -14.26 -10.36 -25.17
CA ASN A 182 -14.38 -8.95 -25.54
C ASN A 182 -13.77 -7.98 -24.49
N VAL A 183 -12.66 -8.40 -23.88
CA VAL A 183 -11.89 -7.60 -22.90
C VAL A 183 -10.51 -7.29 -23.49
N ALA A 184 -10.00 -6.08 -23.26
CA ALA A 184 -8.62 -5.75 -23.60
C ALA A 184 -7.64 -6.52 -22.69
N ARG A 185 -6.45 -6.88 -23.20
CA ARG A 185 -5.37 -7.40 -22.34
C ARG A 185 -5.10 -6.38 -21.24
N ASN A 186 -5.22 -6.82 -19.98
CA ASN A 186 -5.10 -5.95 -18.81
C ASN A 186 -6.08 -4.76 -18.84
N GLY A 187 -7.32 -4.98 -19.32
CA GLY A 187 -8.39 -3.99 -19.37
C GLY A 187 -9.34 -4.10 -18.17
N LEU A 188 -9.42 -3.03 -17.37
CA LEU A 188 -10.26 -2.96 -16.16
C LEU A 188 -11.72 -2.65 -16.42
N LEU A 189 -12.15 -2.58 -17.69
CA LEU A 189 -13.52 -2.22 -18.07
C LEU A 189 -14.46 -3.44 -18.02
N CYS A 190 -14.37 -4.17 -16.91
CA CYS A 190 -15.31 -5.18 -16.47
C CYS A 190 -16.31 -4.48 -15.53
N GLU A 191 -17.30 -3.78 -16.09
CA GLU A 191 -18.45 -3.35 -15.28
C GLU A 191 -19.13 -4.62 -14.74
N CYS A 192 -19.36 -4.70 -13.42
CA CYS A 192 -19.60 -5.95 -12.68
C CYS A 192 -20.95 -6.62 -13.01
N SER A 193 -21.09 -7.18 -14.21
CA SER A 193 -22.32 -7.78 -14.72
C SER A 193 -22.13 -9.19 -15.32
N ASN A 194 -20.90 -9.60 -15.64
CA ASN A 194 -20.62 -10.95 -16.17
C ASN A 194 -19.24 -11.49 -15.71
N ASP A 195 -19.21 -12.15 -14.53
CA ASP A 195 -18.32 -13.19 -13.97
C ASP A 195 -16.84 -13.42 -14.38
N CYS A 196 -16.30 -12.88 -15.47
CA CYS A 196 -14.91 -13.06 -15.91
C CYS A 196 -14.21 -11.71 -16.11
N CYS A 197 -13.06 -11.51 -15.47
CA CYS A 197 -12.16 -10.40 -15.74
C CYS A 197 -10.74 -10.97 -15.68
N CYS A 198 -10.01 -10.86 -16.80
CA CYS A 198 -8.68 -11.45 -17.00
C CYS A 198 -7.61 -10.75 -16.14
#